data_AF-A0A969XJ10-F1
#
_entry.id   AF-A0A969XJ10-F1
#
_cell.length_a   1.000
_cell.length_b   1.000
_cell.length_c   1.000
_cell.angle_alpha   90.00
_cell.angle_beta   90.00
_cell.angle_gamma   90.00
#
_symmetry.space_group_name_H-M   'P 1'
#
loop_
_entity.id
_entity.type
_entity.pdbx_description
1 polymer ?
#
loop_
_entity_poly.entity_id
_entity_poly.type
_entity_poly.pdbx_seq_one_letter_code
_entity_poly.pdbx_strand_id
1 'polypeptide(L)'
;MCQPPDDGHLAEWHQNLSGVVRFQGDLGVISGGRTAHRRLDRQEIRTYDGGFLTYGAVTEGLALAFDEGWKGEQPALHQIVFCALPDGHTVVGLEHCQVGPHRAYLVECKGLHLHLPNDLYNGFRRTLATAQGEVVLESPAPEDGVLPLGGRWANVEGKVGVVGLYGAEELAVSRARGRRGGKYDSLYVEEICWPAAVTRGAHSVDAGATVLDVGWAVLSSADAGETARCAGDAEALALEGELLRGVRVVGQDGKHYAVLANFAQEPRVAPVRQALGDAAPGRDLASGVEYTSEAGDIPLGAGAARVLVLG
;
A
#
# COMPACT_ATOMS: atom_id res chain seq x y z
N MET A 1 1.32 5.83 11.85
CA MET A 1 0.26 4.94 11.34
C MET A 1 -1.07 5.65 11.55
N CYS A 2 -1.98 5.58 10.59
CA CYS A 2 -3.33 6.14 10.72
C CYS A 2 -4.16 5.27 11.66
N GLN A 3 -4.09 5.54 12.96
CA GLN A 3 -4.84 4.83 13.98
C GLN A 3 -5.52 5.85 14.91
N PRO A 4 -6.77 5.58 15.35
CA PRO A 4 -7.42 6.39 16.37
C PRO A 4 -6.54 6.44 17.64
N PRO A 5 -6.32 7.62 18.22
CA PRO A 5 -5.42 7.79 19.36
C PRO A 5 -5.90 7.09 20.63
N ASP A 6 -7.20 6.79 20.71
CA ASP A 6 -7.87 6.15 21.84
C ASP A 6 -8.00 4.63 21.70
N ASP A 7 -7.53 4.04 20.59
CA ASP A 7 -7.77 2.63 20.30
C ASP A 7 -6.58 1.87 19.67
N GLY A 8 -5.64 1.46 20.52
CA GLY A 8 -4.36 0.86 20.11
C GLY A 8 -4.43 -0.59 19.60
N HIS A 9 -5.57 -1.27 19.68
CA HIS A 9 -5.68 -2.68 19.23
C HIS A 9 -5.98 -2.83 17.72
N LEU A 10 -6.11 -1.73 16.99
CA LEU A 10 -6.47 -1.67 15.56
C LEU A 10 -5.25 -1.78 14.61
N ALA A 11 -4.06 -2.01 15.17
CA ALA A 11 -2.82 -2.14 14.42
C ALA A 11 -1.88 -3.19 15.01
N GLU A 12 -1.26 -3.95 14.12
CA GLU A 12 0.03 -4.59 14.40
C GLU A 12 1.15 -3.75 13.75
N TRP A 13 2.33 -3.66 14.36
CA TRP A 13 3.35 -2.68 13.93
C TRP A 13 4.30 -3.22 12.88
N HIS A 14 4.49 -4.53 12.82
CA HIS A 14 5.50 -5.17 12.01
C HIS A 14 5.05 -5.22 10.54
N GLN A 15 5.77 -4.50 9.66
CA GLN A 15 5.54 -4.47 8.20
C GLN A 15 4.12 -4.06 7.76
N ASN A 16 3.41 -3.34 8.62
CA ASN A 16 2.07 -2.86 8.34
C ASN A 16 2.09 -1.69 7.34
N LEU A 17 1.11 -1.66 6.43
CA LEU A 17 0.99 -0.66 5.37
C LEU A 17 2.19 -0.62 4.39
N SER A 18 2.85 -1.76 4.23
CA SER A 18 3.88 -2.00 3.21
C SER A 18 3.53 -3.30 2.53
N GLY A 19 3.42 -3.29 1.20
CA GLY A 19 3.18 -4.51 0.45
C GLY A 19 4.22 -5.58 0.72
N VAL A 20 3.81 -6.83 0.48
CA VAL A 20 4.61 -8.03 0.61
C VAL A 20 4.80 -8.63 -0.75
N VAL A 21 6.05 -8.90 -1.10
CA VAL A 21 6.43 -9.69 -2.28
C VAL A 21 7.40 -10.75 -1.81
N ARG A 22 6.94 -12.00 -1.75
CA ARG A 22 7.72 -13.11 -1.18
C ARG A 22 7.95 -14.19 -2.22
N PHE A 23 9.20 -14.62 -2.28
CA PHE A 23 9.68 -15.64 -3.21
C PHE A 23 9.78 -17.00 -2.52
N GLN A 24 9.78 -18.07 -3.31
CA GLN A 24 10.12 -19.40 -2.82
C GLN A 24 11.49 -19.36 -2.13
N GLY A 25 11.62 -20.02 -0.98
CA GLY A 25 12.85 -20.00 -0.19
C GLY A 25 13.06 -18.76 0.69
N ASP A 26 12.09 -17.84 0.71
CA ASP A 26 11.96 -16.82 1.75
C ASP A 26 11.02 -17.33 2.86
N LEU A 27 11.58 -17.50 4.06
CA LEU A 27 10.88 -18.01 5.23
C LEU A 27 9.96 -16.96 5.89
N GLY A 28 10.00 -15.71 5.44
CA GLY A 28 9.21 -14.61 6.00
C GLY A 28 9.64 -14.17 7.41
N VAL A 29 10.71 -14.75 7.97
CA VAL A 29 11.15 -14.49 9.35
C VAL A 29 12.16 -13.35 9.41
N ILE A 30 11.84 -12.30 10.17
CA ILE A 30 12.78 -11.22 10.50
C ILE A 30 13.46 -11.53 11.84
N SER A 31 14.55 -12.30 11.79
CA SER A 31 15.35 -12.59 12.99
C SER A 31 16.15 -11.36 13.44
N GLY A 32 16.01 -10.98 14.72
CA GLY A 32 16.81 -9.90 15.31
C GLY A 32 16.63 -8.50 14.69
N GLY A 33 15.56 -8.26 13.92
CA GLY A 33 15.32 -6.98 13.23
C GLY A 33 16.09 -6.84 11.91
N ARG A 34 16.72 -7.92 11.42
CA ARG A 34 17.37 -7.96 10.11
C ARG A 34 16.66 -9.01 9.25
N THR A 35 16.32 -8.63 8.03
CA THR A 35 15.87 -9.60 7.01
C THR A 35 17.08 -9.95 6.15
N ALA A 36 17.21 -11.22 5.76
CA ALA A 36 18.18 -11.63 4.74
C ALA A 36 17.64 -11.48 3.31
N HIS A 37 16.32 -11.41 3.18
CA HIS A 37 15.62 -11.52 1.89
C HIS A 37 15.29 -10.18 1.23
N ARG A 38 15.53 -9.08 1.95
CA ARG A 38 15.34 -7.72 1.41
C ARG A 38 16.43 -6.74 1.82
N ARG A 39 16.69 -5.76 0.95
CA ARG A 39 17.67 -4.69 1.17
C ARG A 39 17.08 -3.34 0.76
N LEU A 40 17.14 -2.36 1.66
CA LEU A 40 16.84 -0.97 1.32
C LEU A 40 17.91 -0.42 0.37
N ASP A 41 17.52 0.02 -0.82
CA ASP A 41 18.45 0.59 -1.80
C ASP A 41 18.46 2.12 -1.73
N ARG A 42 17.29 2.76 -1.56
CA ARG A 42 17.17 4.20 -1.39
C ARG A 42 15.93 4.57 -0.58
N GLN A 43 16.00 5.73 0.07
CA GLN A 43 14.87 6.36 0.74
C GLN A 43 15.00 7.88 0.67
N GLU A 44 13.87 8.57 0.60
CA GLU A 44 13.77 9.99 0.81
C GLU A 44 12.53 10.30 1.64
N ILE A 45 12.64 11.29 2.53
CA ILE A 45 11.55 11.78 3.34
C ILE A 45 11.48 13.29 3.13
N ARG A 46 10.29 13.79 2.81
CA ARG A 46 9.96 15.21 2.76
C ARG A 46 8.83 15.50 3.71
N THR A 47 8.99 16.50 4.55
CA THR A 47 7.98 16.90 5.54
C THR A 47 7.35 18.22 5.12
N TYR A 48 6.11 18.43 5.53
CA TYR A 48 5.36 19.66 5.37
C TYR A 48 4.41 19.81 6.56
N ASP A 49 3.76 20.97 6.69
CA ASP A 49 2.87 21.19 7.81
C ASP A 49 1.71 20.19 7.80
N GLY A 50 1.49 19.52 8.92
CA GLY A 50 0.48 18.48 9.09
C GLY A 50 0.79 17.10 8.47
N GLY A 51 1.91 16.90 7.77
CA GLY A 51 2.14 15.62 7.07
C GLY A 51 3.55 15.37 6.55
N PHE A 52 3.69 14.28 5.80
CA PHE A 52 4.96 13.90 5.17
C PHE A 52 4.76 13.02 3.93
N LEU A 53 5.76 13.02 3.07
CA LEU A 53 5.89 12.13 1.91
C LEU A 53 7.20 11.37 2.05
N THR A 54 7.13 10.04 2.17
CA THR A 54 8.28 9.16 2.08
C THR A 54 8.19 8.32 0.82
N TYR A 55 9.30 8.15 0.13
CA TYR A 55 9.39 7.24 -1.00
C TYR A 55 10.77 6.60 -1.09
N GLY A 56 10.83 5.39 -1.62
CA GLY A 56 12.07 4.64 -1.67
C GLY A 56 11.98 3.40 -2.53
N ALA A 57 13.04 2.60 -2.46
CA ALA A 57 13.07 1.29 -3.09
C ALA A 57 13.77 0.26 -2.22
N VAL A 58 13.23 -0.94 -2.25
CA VAL A 58 13.75 -2.13 -1.59
C VAL A 58 13.93 -3.20 -2.65
N THR A 59 15.10 -3.84 -2.68
CA THR A 59 15.26 -5.09 -3.44
C THR A 59 14.76 -6.24 -2.58
N GLU A 60 13.74 -6.95 -3.04
CA GLU A 60 13.18 -8.19 -2.47
C GLU A 60 13.85 -9.42 -3.12
N GLY A 61 13.65 -10.62 -2.56
CA GLY A 61 14.09 -11.88 -3.17
C GLY A 61 15.60 -12.16 -3.06
N LEU A 62 16.25 -11.67 -2.01
CA LEU A 62 17.67 -11.91 -1.73
C LEU A 62 17.88 -13.18 -0.91
N ALA A 63 19.09 -13.73 -0.95
CA ALA A 63 19.54 -14.84 -0.08
C ALA A 63 18.54 -16.01 0.07
N LEU A 64 17.86 -16.39 -1.02
CA LEU A 64 16.86 -17.44 -1.04
C LEU A 64 17.55 -18.80 -0.89
N ALA A 65 16.95 -19.69 -0.12
CA ALA A 65 17.43 -21.06 0.09
C ALA A 65 16.28 -22.05 -0.06
N PHE A 66 16.47 -23.06 -0.90
CA PHE A 66 15.48 -24.12 -1.10
C PHE A 66 15.92 -25.37 -0.35
N ASP A 67 14.97 -26.19 0.08
CA ASP A 67 15.24 -27.40 0.86
C ASP A 67 16.09 -28.42 0.08
N GLU A 68 16.00 -28.41 -1.25
CA GLU A 68 16.81 -29.23 -2.17
C GLU A 68 18.26 -28.74 -2.31
N GLY A 69 18.66 -27.70 -1.58
CA GLY A 69 20.04 -27.21 -1.50
C GLY A 69 20.40 -26.07 -2.46
N TRP A 70 19.46 -25.60 -3.29
CA TRP A 70 19.68 -24.42 -4.12
C TRP A 70 19.77 -23.16 -3.25
N LYS A 71 20.70 -22.26 -3.59
CA LYS A 71 20.86 -20.94 -2.96
C LYS A 71 21.11 -19.90 -4.04
N GLY A 72 20.47 -18.75 -3.92
CA GLY A 72 20.65 -17.66 -4.87
C GLY A 72 19.73 -16.47 -4.62
N GLU A 73 19.60 -15.62 -5.62
CA GLU A 73 18.78 -14.42 -5.58
C GLU A 73 17.79 -14.43 -6.74
N GLN A 74 16.59 -13.91 -6.49
CA GLN A 74 15.57 -13.63 -7.49
C GLN A 74 15.10 -12.19 -7.27
N PRO A 75 15.97 -11.21 -7.59
CA PRO A 75 15.75 -9.84 -7.16
C PRO A 75 14.50 -9.26 -7.83
N ALA A 76 13.69 -8.55 -7.04
CA ALA A 76 12.63 -7.70 -7.54
C ALA A 76 12.72 -6.32 -6.88
N LEU A 77 12.61 -5.26 -7.69
CA LEU A 77 12.69 -3.89 -7.22
C LEU A 77 11.31 -3.42 -6.80
N HIS A 78 11.07 -3.33 -5.49
CA HIS A 78 9.84 -2.83 -4.88
C HIS A 78 10.00 -1.35 -4.51
N GLN A 79 9.29 -0.50 -5.23
CA GLN A 79 9.24 0.94 -4.99
C GLN A 79 7.96 1.28 -4.24
N ILE A 80 8.10 2.08 -3.19
CA ILE A 80 7.01 2.41 -2.27
C ILE A 80 6.97 3.92 -2.12
N VAL A 81 5.77 4.47 -2.24
CA VAL A 81 5.43 5.85 -1.89
C VAL A 81 4.40 5.78 -0.77
N PHE A 82 4.63 6.53 0.31
CA PHE A 82 3.73 6.63 1.44
C PHE A 82 3.59 8.10 1.83
N CYS A 83 2.37 8.61 1.77
CA CYS A 83 2.06 10.02 1.91
C CYS A 83 1.01 10.22 3.00
N ALA A 84 1.39 10.82 4.13
CA ALA A 84 0.47 11.27 5.16
C ALA A 84 -0.01 12.68 4.83
N LEU A 85 -1.30 12.84 4.54
CA LEU A 85 -1.87 14.12 4.15
C LEU A 85 -1.94 15.09 5.35
N PRO A 86 -1.98 16.42 5.10
CA PRO A 86 -2.09 17.45 6.15
C PRO A 86 -3.36 17.40 7.00
N ASP A 87 -4.35 16.58 6.63
CA ASP A 87 -5.61 16.46 7.35
C ASP A 87 -5.45 15.73 8.70
N GLY A 88 -4.33 15.05 8.95
CA GLY A 88 -4.08 14.30 10.18
C GLY A 88 -4.81 12.96 10.25
N HIS A 89 -5.51 12.56 9.19
CA HIS A 89 -6.36 11.37 9.16
C HIS A 89 -6.05 10.42 8.01
N THR A 90 -5.55 10.93 6.89
CA THR A 90 -5.46 10.15 5.66
C THR A 90 -4.02 9.86 5.29
N VAL A 91 -3.73 8.59 4.98
CA VAL A 91 -2.51 8.19 4.28
C VAL A 91 -2.84 7.61 2.91
N VAL A 92 -2.00 7.91 1.93
CA VAL A 92 -2.06 7.37 0.58
C VAL A 92 -0.77 6.61 0.30
N GLY A 93 -0.90 5.39 -0.21
CA GLY A 93 0.21 4.56 -0.63
C GLY A 93 0.16 4.27 -2.12
N LEU A 94 1.32 4.27 -2.77
CA LEU A 94 1.51 3.79 -4.14
C LEU A 94 2.69 2.82 -4.14
N GLU A 95 2.54 1.67 -4.81
CA GLU A 95 3.58 0.64 -4.81
C GLU A 95 3.74 0.07 -6.21
N HIS A 96 4.99 -0.13 -6.63
CA HIS A 96 5.33 -0.79 -7.88
C HIS A 96 6.48 -1.78 -7.65
N CYS A 97 6.29 -3.05 -7.97
CA CYS A 97 7.30 -4.09 -7.86
C CYS A 97 7.50 -4.81 -9.19
N GLN A 98 8.74 -4.81 -9.68
CA GLN A 98 9.12 -5.46 -10.92
C GLN A 98 10.21 -6.50 -10.69
N VAL A 99 10.01 -7.70 -11.25
CA VAL A 99 11.00 -8.79 -11.24
C VAL A 99 12.21 -8.39 -12.08
N GLY A 100 13.39 -8.74 -11.58
CA GLY A 100 14.66 -8.48 -12.26
C GLY A 100 14.85 -9.27 -13.57
N PRO A 101 16.11 -9.42 -14.03
CA PRO A 101 16.42 -9.93 -15.37
C PRO A 101 16.21 -11.45 -15.54
N HIS A 102 15.78 -12.15 -14.49
CA HIS A 102 15.62 -13.60 -14.49
C HIS A 102 14.24 -13.98 -13.99
N ARG A 103 13.72 -15.10 -14.50
CA ARG A 103 12.49 -15.72 -14.01
C ARG A 103 12.61 -15.96 -12.50
N ALA A 104 11.54 -15.65 -11.79
CA ALA A 104 11.44 -15.86 -10.35
C ALA A 104 10.25 -16.77 -10.01
N TYR A 105 10.20 -17.24 -8.77
CA TYR A 105 9.14 -18.11 -8.26
C TYR A 105 8.51 -17.44 -7.05
N LEU A 106 7.31 -16.89 -7.25
CA LEU A 106 6.60 -16.11 -6.25
C LEU A 106 5.63 -17.00 -5.47
N VAL A 107 5.55 -16.80 -4.16
CA VAL A 107 4.61 -17.52 -3.28
C VAL A 107 3.51 -16.61 -2.74
N GLU A 108 3.78 -15.31 -2.68
CA GLU A 108 2.87 -14.34 -2.09
C GLU A 108 3.13 -12.94 -2.62
N CYS A 109 2.06 -12.25 -2.97
CA CYS A 109 2.04 -10.85 -3.32
C CYS A 109 0.83 -10.17 -2.69
N LYS A 110 1.04 -9.19 -1.83
CA LYS A 110 -0.02 -8.40 -1.19
C LYS A 110 0.31 -6.93 -1.31
N GLY A 111 -0.60 -6.14 -1.88
CA GLY A 111 -0.54 -4.68 -1.79
C GLY A 111 -1.32 -4.17 -0.58
N LEU A 112 -1.09 -2.91 -0.18
CA LEU A 112 -1.65 -2.30 1.05
C LEU A 112 -1.16 -2.98 2.33
N HIS A 113 -1.52 -4.24 2.55
CA HIS A 113 -1.07 -5.06 3.67
C HIS A 113 -1.31 -4.41 5.05
N LEU A 114 -2.58 -4.07 5.32
CA LEU A 114 -3.00 -3.56 6.62
C LEU A 114 -3.15 -4.74 7.60
N HIS A 115 -2.29 -4.78 8.62
CA HIS A 115 -2.39 -5.73 9.71
C HIS A 115 -3.41 -5.29 10.76
N LEU A 116 -4.48 -6.07 10.91
CA LEU A 116 -5.53 -5.87 11.90
C LEU A 116 -5.51 -7.02 12.92
N PRO A 117 -5.03 -6.78 14.17
CA PRO A 117 -5.14 -7.77 15.24
C PRO A 117 -6.60 -8.18 15.47
N ASN A 118 -6.83 -9.49 15.53
CA ASN A 118 -8.12 -10.10 15.81
C ASN A 118 -7.94 -11.16 16.91
N ASP A 119 -7.61 -10.70 18.11
CA ASP A 119 -7.12 -11.53 19.23
C ASP A 119 -7.84 -11.15 20.55
N LEU A 120 -7.21 -11.42 21.69
CA LEU A 120 -7.76 -11.26 23.03
C LEU A 120 -8.45 -9.91 23.28
N TYR A 121 -7.89 -8.80 22.79
CA TYR A 121 -8.39 -7.45 23.09
C TYR A 121 -9.72 -7.10 22.43
N ASN A 122 -10.06 -7.76 21.32
CA ASN A 122 -11.35 -7.59 20.64
C ASN A 122 -12.20 -8.87 20.72
N GLY A 123 -11.90 -9.77 21.67
CA GLY A 123 -12.64 -11.02 21.86
C GLY A 123 -12.59 -11.95 20.63
N PHE A 124 -11.49 -11.90 19.87
CA PHE A 124 -11.30 -12.70 18.65
C PHE A 124 -12.37 -12.46 17.57
N ARG A 125 -13.00 -11.29 17.56
CA ARG A 125 -14.04 -10.93 16.60
C ARG A 125 -13.83 -9.52 16.06
N ARG A 126 -13.77 -9.35 14.73
CA ARG A 126 -13.78 -8.05 14.04
C ARG A 126 -15.01 -7.92 13.17
N THR A 127 -15.48 -6.68 13.02
CA THR A 127 -16.59 -6.36 12.13
C THR A 127 -16.15 -5.35 11.07
N LEU A 128 -16.36 -5.69 9.80
CA LEU A 128 -16.07 -4.83 8.66
C LEU A 128 -17.38 -4.39 7.99
N ALA A 129 -17.55 -3.10 7.75
CA ALA A 129 -18.56 -2.61 6.82
C ALA A 129 -17.97 -2.53 5.41
N THR A 130 -18.67 -3.02 4.40
CA THR A 130 -18.25 -3.00 3.00
C THR A 130 -19.39 -2.51 2.09
N ALA A 131 -19.11 -2.35 0.81
CA ALA A 131 -20.14 -2.07 -0.20
C ALA A 131 -21.24 -3.15 -0.27
N GLN A 132 -20.94 -4.38 0.16
CA GLN A 132 -21.87 -5.52 0.12
C GLN A 132 -22.59 -5.77 1.46
N GLY A 133 -22.26 -5.00 2.50
CA GLY A 133 -22.83 -5.14 3.84
C GLY A 133 -21.77 -5.43 4.90
N GLU A 134 -22.20 -6.03 5.99
CA GLU A 134 -21.33 -6.35 7.13
C GLU A 134 -20.66 -7.71 6.96
N VAL A 135 -19.36 -7.77 7.23
CA VAL A 135 -18.54 -8.99 7.29
C VAL A 135 -17.98 -9.13 8.70
N VAL A 136 -18.27 -10.27 9.34
CA VAL A 136 -17.73 -10.61 10.65
C VAL A 136 -16.57 -11.60 10.49
N LEU A 137 -15.43 -11.27 11.09
CA LEU A 137 -14.22 -12.10 11.08
C LEU A 137 -13.97 -12.65 12.48
N GLU A 138 -14.09 -13.96 12.63
CA GLU A 138 -13.77 -14.67 13.88
C GLU A 138 -12.40 -15.35 13.77
N SER A 139 -11.58 -15.21 14.80
CA SER A 139 -10.26 -15.84 14.90
C SER A 139 -10.24 -16.99 15.91
N PRO A 140 -9.51 -18.08 15.64
CA PRO A 140 -8.76 -18.36 14.42
C PRO A 140 -9.66 -18.58 13.20
N ALA A 141 -9.16 -18.29 12.00
CA ALA A 141 -9.84 -18.66 10.78
C ALA A 141 -9.95 -20.20 10.68
N PRO A 142 -11.01 -20.75 10.06
CA PRO A 142 -11.18 -22.20 9.92
C PRO A 142 -10.07 -22.83 9.05
N GLU A 143 -9.58 -22.09 8.06
CA GLU A 143 -8.48 -22.46 7.17
C GLU A 143 -7.70 -21.22 6.75
N ASP A 144 -6.49 -21.43 6.23
CA ASP A 144 -5.70 -20.37 5.59
C ASP A 144 -6.32 -20.06 4.22
N GLY A 145 -6.51 -18.78 3.92
CA GLY A 145 -7.14 -18.40 2.67
C GLY A 145 -7.29 -16.89 2.48
N VAL A 146 -7.90 -16.53 1.37
CA VAL A 146 -8.21 -15.15 1.00
C VAL A 146 -9.72 -15.01 0.89
N LEU A 147 -10.30 -14.10 1.67
CA LEU A 147 -11.71 -13.76 1.64
C LEU A 147 -11.91 -12.47 0.83
N PRO A 148 -12.52 -12.52 -0.37
CA PRO A 148 -12.88 -11.31 -1.11
C PRO A 148 -13.95 -10.50 -0.36
N LEU A 149 -13.83 -9.18 -0.38
CA LEU A 149 -14.79 -8.25 0.24
C LEU A 149 -15.77 -7.63 -0.76
N GLY A 150 -15.60 -7.88 -2.06
CA GLY A 150 -16.60 -7.55 -3.07
C GLY A 150 -16.69 -6.07 -3.45
N GLY A 151 -15.64 -5.29 -3.17
CA GLY A 151 -15.58 -3.87 -3.50
C GLY A 151 -14.25 -3.23 -3.11
N ARG A 152 -14.09 -1.95 -3.48
CA ARG A 152 -12.84 -1.19 -3.26
C ARG A 152 -12.71 -0.52 -1.90
N TRP A 153 -13.70 -0.66 -1.02
CA TRP A 153 -13.62 -0.05 0.30
C TRP A 153 -14.15 -0.96 1.39
N ALA A 154 -13.54 -0.85 2.56
CA ALA A 154 -13.98 -1.50 3.78
C ALA A 154 -13.69 -0.58 4.96
N ASN A 155 -14.54 -0.61 5.97
CA ASN A 155 -14.36 0.15 7.19
C ASN A 155 -14.35 -0.81 8.39
N VAL A 156 -13.32 -0.71 9.21
CA VAL A 156 -13.14 -1.49 10.43
C VAL A 156 -13.86 -0.76 11.57
N GLU A 157 -14.99 -1.31 11.99
CA GLU A 157 -15.67 -0.94 13.26
C GLU A 157 -15.99 0.56 13.42
N GLY A 158 -16.19 1.29 12.32
CA GLY A 158 -16.45 2.73 12.33
C GLY A 158 -15.22 3.59 12.63
N LYS A 159 -14.01 3.03 12.51
CA LYS A 159 -12.77 3.65 13.01
C LYS A 159 -11.66 3.76 11.98
N VAL A 160 -11.48 2.74 11.15
CA VAL A 160 -10.41 2.71 10.14
C VAL A 160 -11.00 2.40 8.78
N GLY A 161 -10.98 3.38 7.88
CA GLY A 161 -11.36 3.23 6.49
C GLY A 161 -10.19 2.74 5.64
N VAL A 162 -10.48 1.85 4.70
CA VAL A 162 -9.53 1.35 3.70
C VAL A 162 -10.14 1.52 2.33
N VAL A 163 -9.38 2.08 1.39
CA VAL A 163 -9.81 2.37 0.03
C VAL A 163 -8.75 1.89 -0.97
N GLY A 164 -9.13 1.05 -1.91
CA GLY A 164 -8.38 0.73 -3.11
C GLY A 164 -8.56 1.81 -4.17
N LEU A 165 -7.45 2.32 -4.72
CA LEU A 165 -7.44 3.41 -5.71
C LEU A 165 -7.23 2.87 -7.14
N TYR A 166 -6.26 1.97 -7.32
CA TYR A 166 -6.04 1.21 -8.57
C TYR A 166 -5.22 -0.06 -8.30
N GLY A 167 -5.14 -0.96 -9.29
CA GLY A 167 -4.26 -2.13 -9.26
C GLY A 167 -4.90 -3.43 -8.78
N ALA A 168 -6.16 -3.39 -8.35
CA ALA A 168 -6.98 -4.57 -8.06
C ALA A 168 -8.46 -4.28 -8.34
N GLU A 169 -9.29 -5.32 -8.36
CA GLU A 169 -10.74 -5.19 -8.56
C GLU A 169 -11.49 -5.06 -7.23
N GLU A 170 -11.02 -5.75 -6.18
CA GLU A 170 -11.65 -5.78 -4.86
C GLU A 170 -10.63 -5.90 -3.72
N LEU A 171 -11.01 -5.40 -2.53
CA LEU A 171 -10.29 -5.64 -1.30
C LEU A 171 -10.46 -7.09 -0.90
N ALA A 172 -9.43 -7.63 -0.28
CA ALA A 172 -9.49 -8.98 0.25
C ALA A 172 -8.86 -9.04 1.63
N VAL A 173 -9.32 -9.99 2.43
CA VAL A 173 -8.72 -10.32 3.72
C VAL A 173 -7.94 -11.62 3.56
N SER A 174 -6.62 -11.54 3.60
CA SER A 174 -5.79 -12.72 3.82
C SER A 174 -5.99 -13.16 5.26
N ARG A 175 -6.31 -14.43 5.51
CA ARG A 175 -6.64 -15.00 6.81
C ARG A 175 -5.82 -16.24 7.08
N ALA A 176 -5.50 -16.49 8.35
CA ALA A 176 -4.74 -17.66 8.78
C ALA A 176 -5.41 -18.35 9.98
N ARG A 177 -5.32 -19.68 10.01
CA ARG A 177 -5.67 -20.50 11.17
C ARG A 177 -4.64 -20.35 12.28
N GLY A 178 -3.39 -20.15 11.90
CA GLY A 178 -2.26 -19.90 12.80
C GLY A 178 -2.16 -18.43 13.20
N ARG A 179 -1.42 -18.18 14.30
CA ARG A 179 -0.94 -16.84 14.61
C ARG A 179 0.20 -16.49 13.66
N ARG A 180 0.29 -15.21 13.29
CA ARG A 180 1.30 -14.66 12.36
C ARG A 180 1.64 -13.20 12.63
N GLY A 181 1.00 -12.60 13.64
CA GLY A 181 1.17 -11.20 13.99
C GLY A 181 2.35 -10.97 14.91
N GLY A 182 3.10 -9.91 14.61
CA GLY A 182 4.30 -9.53 15.35
C GLY A 182 5.47 -10.46 15.08
N LYS A 183 6.65 -10.04 15.53
CA LYS A 183 7.92 -10.77 15.30
C LYS A 183 7.93 -12.23 15.76
N TYR A 184 7.07 -12.59 16.71
CA TYR A 184 7.03 -13.91 17.33
C TYR A 184 5.79 -14.74 16.95
N ASP A 185 5.04 -14.29 15.93
CA ASP A 185 3.81 -14.96 15.51
C ASP A 185 2.86 -15.18 16.69
N SER A 186 2.70 -14.16 17.53
CA SER A 186 2.00 -14.25 18.82
C SER A 186 0.55 -13.80 18.76
N LEU A 187 0.13 -13.18 17.65
CA LEU A 187 -1.21 -12.64 17.47
C LEU A 187 -1.92 -13.28 16.28
N TYR A 188 -3.21 -13.49 16.42
CA TYR A 188 -4.12 -13.63 15.29
C TYR A 188 -4.27 -12.25 14.62
N VAL A 189 -4.00 -12.21 13.32
CA VAL A 189 -4.03 -10.99 12.52
C VAL A 189 -4.76 -11.28 11.22
N GLU A 190 -5.75 -10.46 10.93
CA GLU A 190 -6.38 -10.36 9.62
C GLU A 190 -5.59 -9.35 8.79
N GLU A 191 -5.32 -9.64 7.52
CA GLU A 191 -4.55 -8.76 6.65
C GLU A 191 -5.45 -8.24 5.54
N ILE A 192 -5.84 -6.96 5.62
CA ILE A 192 -6.61 -6.32 4.55
C ILE A 192 -5.64 -5.91 3.44
N CYS A 193 -5.90 -6.37 2.23
CA CYS A 193 -4.99 -6.31 1.10
C CYS A 193 -5.66 -5.76 -0.16
N TRP A 194 -4.84 -5.16 -1.03
CA TRP A 194 -5.24 -4.61 -2.33
C TRP A 194 -4.06 -4.73 -3.32
N PRO A 195 -3.91 -5.84 -4.06
CA PRO A 195 -4.64 -7.12 -4.00
C PRO A 195 -4.07 -8.07 -2.93
N ALA A 196 -4.65 -9.27 -2.80
CA ALA A 196 -4.02 -10.43 -2.16
C ALA A 196 -3.89 -11.61 -3.15
N ALA A 197 -2.68 -11.86 -3.63
CA ALA A 197 -2.31 -13.05 -4.38
C ALA A 197 -1.47 -13.97 -3.48
N VAL A 198 -2.13 -14.92 -2.83
CA VAL A 198 -1.49 -15.96 -2.01
C VAL A 198 -1.66 -17.29 -2.72
N THR A 199 -0.56 -17.91 -3.17
CA THR A 199 -0.64 -19.17 -3.93
C THR A 199 -0.34 -20.37 -3.03
N ARG A 200 -1.03 -21.49 -3.27
CA ARG A 200 -0.66 -22.79 -2.69
C ARG A 200 0.60 -23.30 -3.40
N GLY A 201 1.76 -22.87 -2.90
CA GLY A 201 3.07 -23.14 -3.52
C GLY A 201 3.51 -22.03 -4.47
N ALA A 202 4.71 -22.17 -5.04
CA ALA A 202 5.28 -21.14 -5.89
C ALA A 202 4.72 -21.20 -7.32
N HIS A 203 4.58 -20.03 -7.94
CA HIS A 203 4.29 -19.90 -9.36
C HIS A 203 5.41 -19.10 -10.06
N SER A 204 5.66 -19.44 -11.32
CA SER A 204 6.70 -18.75 -12.10
C SER A 204 6.21 -17.38 -12.56
N VAL A 205 7.08 -16.38 -12.44
CA VAL A 205 6.91 -15.04 -13.02
C VAL A 205 8.08 -14.73 -13.93
N ASP A 206 7.79 -14.17 -15.11
CA ASP A 206 8.79 -13.90 -16.13
C ASP A 206 9.74 -12.76 -15.70
N ALA A 207 10.93 -12.77 -16.30
CA ALA A 207 11.89 -11.67 -16.14
C ALA A 207 11.24 -10.34 -16.58
N GLY A 208 11.43 -9.28 -15.78
CA GLY A 208 10.85 -7.96 -16.07
C GLY A 208 9.34 -7.84 -15.80
N ALA A 209 8.66 -8.89 -15.34
CA ALA A 209 7.23 -8.82 -15.03
C ALA A 209 6.96 -7.89 -13.85
N THR A 210 5.93 -7.05 -13.96
CA THR A 210 5.39 -6.30 -12.82
C THR A 210 4.50 -7.22 -12.00
N VAL A 211 4.87 -7.46 -10.74
CA VAL A 211 4.14 -8.34 -9.81
C VAL A 211 3.22 -7.57 -8.87
N LEU A 212 3.50 -6.28 -8.65
CA LEU A 212 2.65 -5.39 -7.86
C LEU A 212 2.64 -4.00 -8.50
N ASP A 213 1.47 -3.41 -8.69
CA ASP A 213 1.30 -2.03 -9.15
C ASP A 213 -0.04 -1.50 -8.64
N VAL A 214 0.00 -0.83 -7.48
CA VAL A 214 -1.21 -0.55 -6.70
C VAL A 214 -1.20 0.83 -6.09
N GLY A 215 -2.39 1.39 -5.92
CA GLY A 215 -2.62 2.57 -5.12
C GLY A 215 -3.73 2.32 -4.11
N TRP A 216 -3.57 2.84 -2.90
CA TRP A 216 -4.51 2.67 -1.81
C TRP A 216 -4.51 3.90 -0.90
N ALA A 217 -5.56 4.06 -0.10
CA ALA A 217 -5.65 5.03 0.98
C ALA A 217 -6.19 4.37 2.26
N VAL A 218 -5.73 4.85 3.41
CA VAL A 218 -6.23 4.47 4.74
C VAL A 218 -6.60 5.71 5.50
N LEU A 219 -7.79 5.70 6.09
CA LEU A 219 -8.39 6.81 6.81
C LEU A 219 -8.52 6.44 8.29
N SER A 220 -7.90 7.21 9.17
CA SER A 220 -8.09 7.11 10.61
C SER A 220 -9.31 7.90 11.06
N SER A 221 -10.01 7.36 12.06
CA SER A 221 -11.18 7.99 12.68
C SER A 221 -12.29 8.31 11.67
N ALA A 222 -12.44 7.45 10.65
CA ALA A 222 -13.48 7.57 9.63
C ALA A 222 -14.53 6.48 9.83
N ASP A 223 -15.80 6.83 9.69
CA ASP A 223 -16.89 5.85 9.64
C ASP A 223 -17.06 5.21 8.25
N ALA A 224 -17.99 4.27 8.14
CA ALA A 224 -18.26 3.57 6.89
C ALA A 224 -18.76 4.51 5.77
N GLY A 225 -19.55 5.54 6.11
CA GLY A 225 -20.05 6.51 5.16
C GLY A 225 -18.96 7.45 4.65
N GLU A 226 -18.08 7.92 5.52
CA GLU A 226 -16.88 8.69 5.19
C GLU A 226 -15.93 7.88 4.31
N THR A 227 -15.71 6.61 4.65
CA THR A 227 -14.87 5.70 3.87
C THR A 227 -15.45 5.49 2.47
N ALA A 228 -16.77 5.25 2.37
CA ALA A 228 -17.46 5.08 1.09
C ALA A 228 -17.42 6.36 0.24
N ARG A 229 -17.57 7.56 0.84
CA ARG A 229 -17.43 8.85 0.15
C ARG A 229 -16.03 9.04 -0.40
N CYS A 230 -15.00 8.85 0.45
CA CYS A 230 -13.61 8.92 0.00
C CYS A 230 -13.35 7.97 -1.16
N ALA A 231 -13.84 6.72 -1.06
CA ALA A 231 -13.76 5.77 -2.15
C ALA A 231 -14.48 6.27 -3.42
N GLY A 232 -15.65 6.89 -3.31
CA GLY A 232 -16.42 7.45 -4.44
C GLY A 232 -15.73 8.61 -5.15
N ASP A 233 -15.13 9.51 -4.37
CA ASP A 233 -14.49 10.75 -4.85
C ASP A 233 -13.03 10.54 -5.30
N ALA A 234 -12.40 9.43 -4.90
CA ALA A 234 -11.03 9.12 -5.27
C ALA A 234 -10.90 8.67 -6.73
N GLU A 235 -9.81 9.07 -7.36
CA GLU A 235 -9.56 8.85 -8.78
C GLU A 235 -8.12 8.38 -9.02
N ALA A 236 -7.94 7.36 -9.84
CA ALA A 236 -6.65 7.03 -10.43
C ALA A 236 -6.41 7.87 -11.68
N LEU A 237 -5.28 8.57 -11.72
CA LEU A 237 -4.93 9.48 -12.80
C LEU A 237 -4.41 8.72 -14.02
N ALA A 238 -4.99 8.99 -15.18
CA ALA A 238 -4.50 8.51 -16.47
C ALA A 238 -3.31 9.36 -16.95
N LEU A 239 -2.15 9.17 -16.32
CA LEU A 239 -0.92 9.89 -16.67
C LEU A 239 -0.27 9.30 -17.92
N GLU A 240 0.17 10.17 -18.83
CA GLU A 240 1.02 9.78 -19.96
C GLU A 240 2.44 9.49 -19.50
N GLY A 241 2.89 8.25 -19.73
CA GLY A 241 4.26 7.82 -19.47
C GLY A 241 4.30 6.50 -18.72
N GLU A 242 5.08 5.55 -19.23
CA GLU A 242 5.31 4.29 -18.54
C GLU A 242 5.88 4.54 -17.14
N LEU A 243 5.40 3.78 -16.15
CA LEU A 243 5.80 3.87 -14.75
C LEU A 243 5.50 5.21 -14.05
N LEU A 244 4.73 6.11 -14.68
CA LEU A 244 4.09 7.21 -13.96
C LEU A 244 2.76 6.73 -13.36
N ARG A 245 2.57 6.99 -12.07
CA ARG A 245 1.32 6.71 -11.36
C ARG A 245 0.87 7.96 -10.64
N GLY A 246 -0.44 8.13 -10.55
CA GLY A 246 -1.01 9.24 -9.82
C GLY A 246 -2.40 8.91 -9.31
N VAL A 247 -2.76 9.51 -8.20
CA VAL A 247 -4.11 9.42 -7.63
C VAL A 247 -4.55 10.79 -7.13
N ARG A 248 -5.85 11.05 -7.19
CA ARG A 248 -6.52 12.16 -6.51
C ARG A 248 -7.40 11.63 -5.40
N VAL A 249 -7.32 12.26 -4.24
CA VAL A 249 -8.13 11.93 -3.06
C VAL A 249 -8.61 13.20 -2.37
N VAL A 250 -9.74 13.12 -1.68
CA VAL A 250 -10.24 14.19 -0.81
C VAL A 250 -9.85 13.86 0.63
N GLY A 251 -9.14 14.77 1.29
CA GLY A 251 -8.82 14.65 2.71
C GLY A 251 -10.05 14.89 3.59
N GLN A 252 -9.99 14.51 4.86
CA GLN A 252 -11.07 14.80 5.81
C GLN A 252 -11.22 16.30 6.10
N ASP A 253 -10.23 17.11 5.74
CA ASP A 253 -10.32 18.57 5.76
C ASP A 253 -11.07 19.16 4.54
N GLY A 254 -11.59 18.29 3.65
CA GLY A 254 -12.33 18.66 2.45
C GLY A 254 -11.46 19.15 1.29
N LYS A 255 -10.13 19.18 1.44
CA LYS A 255 -9.23 19.56 0.35
C LYS A 255 -8.96 18.40 -0.59
N HIS A 256 -8.72 18.73 -1.85
CA HIS A 256 -8.29 17.76 -2.85
C HIS A 256 -6.76 17.67 -2.87
N TYR A 257 -6.25 16.46 -2.94
CA TYR A 257 -4.83 16.17 -3.00
C TYR A 257 -4.52 15.30 -4.20
N ALA A 258 -3.41 15.57 -4.88
CA ALA A 258 -2.84 14.70 -5.91
C ALA A 258 -1.52 14.12 -5.41
N VAL A 259 -1.38 12.79 -5.42
CA VAL A 259 -0.13 12.09 -5.13
C VAL A 259 0.38 11.48 -6.41
N LEU A 260 1.61 11.85 -6.80
CA LEU A 260 2.24 11.45 -8.07
C LEU A 260 3.53 10.69 -7.78
N ALA A 261 3.80 9.65 -8.56
CA ALA A 261 4.99 8.83 -8.45
C ALA A 261 5.60 8.55 -9.83
N ASN A 262 6.92 8.69 -9.93
CA ASN A 262 7.71 8.19 -11.03
C ASN A 262 8.44 6.93 -10.58
N PHE A 263 8.00 5.77 -11.05
CA PHE A 263 8.66 4.50 -10.78
C PHE A 263 9.78 4.17 -11.76
N ALA A 264 9.99 4.96 -12.82
CA ALA A 264 11.13 4.77 -13.71
C ALA A 264 12.48 5.12 -13.03
N GLN A 265 13.57 4.55 -13.58
CA GLN A 265 14.95 4.87 -13.18
C GLN A 265 15.51 6.14 -13.84
N GLU A 266 14.69 6.83 -14.62
CA GLU A 266 15.02 8.10 -15.27
C GLU A 266 13.99 9.18 -14.93
N PRO A 267 14.36 10.47 -14.99
CA PRO A 267 13.41 11.57 -14.79
C PRO A 267 12.24 11.51 -15.78
N ARG A 268 11.06 11.90 -15.30
CA ARG A 268 9.82 11.97 -16.06
C ARG A 268 9.10 13.29 -15.77
N VAL A 269 8.11 13.60 -16.60
CA VAL A 269 7.22 14.75 -16.43
C VAL A 269 5.78 14.26 -16.41
N ALA A 270 4.99 14.73 -15.46
CA ALA A 270 3.55 14.51 -15.44
C ALA A 270 2.84 15.75 -16.02
N PRO A 271 2.01 15.61 -17.07
CA PRO A 271 1.29 16.75 -17.62
C PRO A 271 0.38 17.40 -16.57
N VAL A 272 0.49 18.72 -16.37
CA VAL A 272 -0.27 19.43 -15.32
C VAL A 272 -1.77 19.20 -15.46
N ARG A 273 -2.32 19.24 -16.68
CA ARG A 273 -3.75 19.02 -16.91
C ARG A 273 -4.22 17.63 -16.48
N GLN A 274 -3.39 16.61 -16.62
CA GLN A 274 -3.74 15.24 -16.17
C GLN A 274 -3.62 15.13 -14.65
N ALA A 275 -2.63 15.81 -14.06
CA ALA A 275 -2.40 15.77 -12.61
C ALA A 275 -3.41 16.58 -11.80
N LEU A 276 -3.80 17.77 -12.28
CA LEU A 276 -4.71 18.68 -11.59
C LEU A 276 -6.16 18.56 -12.07
N GLY A 277 -6.39 18.04 -13.29
CA GLY A 277 -7.69 18.09 -13.95
C GLY A 277 -8.08 19.53 -14.30
N ASP A 278 -9.36 19.86 -14.11
CA ASP A 278 -9.88 21.23 -14.26
C ASP A 278 -9.54 22.15 -13.07
N ALA A 279 -8.91 21.61 -12.01
CA ALA A 279 -8.51 22.40 -10.85
C ALA A 279 -7.36 23.36 -11.20
N ALA A 280 -7.48 24.61 -10.80
CA ALA A 280 -6.41 25.59 -10.90
C ALA A 280 -6.41 26.53 -9.68
N PRO A 281 -5.29 26.70 -8.95
CA PRO A 281 -3.95 26.10 -9.10
C PRO A 281 -3.65 24.91 -8.14
N GLY A 282 -2.56 24.17 -8.39
CA GLY A 282 -2.05 23.14 -7.47
C GLY A 282 -0.72 23.54 -6.83
N ARG A 283 -0.51 23.25 -5.54
CA ARG A 283 0.74 23.58 -4.82
C ARG A 283 1.41 22.34 -4.25
N ASP A 284 2.68 22.14 -4.57
CA ASP A 284 3.50 21.07 -3.99
C ASP A 284 3.74 21.33 -2.50
N LEU A 285 3.28 20.41 -1.65
CA LEU A 285 3.31 20.62 -0.20
C LEU A 285 4.73 20.65 0.36
N ALA A 286 5.67 19.92 -0.25
CA ALA A 286 7.04 19.80 0.24
C ALA A 286 7.94 20.96 -0.21
N SER A 287 7.77 21.43 -1.45
CA SER A 287 8.61 22.47 -2.05
C SER A 287 7.97 23.85 -2.10
N GLY A 288 6.65 23.94 -1.93
CA GLY A 288 5.87 25.17 -2.06
C GLY A 288 5.69 25.65 -3.50
N VAL A 289 6.22 24.93 -4.50
CA VAL A 289 6.10 25.28 -5.91
C VAL A 289 4.64 25.19 -6.35
N GLU A 290 4.16 26.23 -7.02
CA GLU A 290 2.82 26.26 -7.61
C GLU A 290 2.86 25.82 -9.08
N TYR A 291 1.89 25.00 -9.46
CA TYR A 291 1.65 24.52 -10.80
C TYR A 291 0.29 25.02 -11.26
N THR A 292 0.27 25.73 -12.37
CA THR A 292 -0.95 26.21 -13.02
C THR A 292 -1.10 25.53 -14.38
N SER A 293 -2.30 25.55 -14.95
CA SER A 293 -2.54 25.01 -16.30
C SER A 293 -1.71 25.69 -17.40
N GLU A 294 -1.12 26.86 -17.11
CA GLU A 294 -0.16 27.57 -17.97
C GLU A 294 1.30 27.15 -17.72
N ALA A 295 1.61 26.56 -16.57
CA ALA A 295 2.98 26.23 -16.11
C ALA A 295 3.62 24.98 -16.79
N GLY A 296 2.95 24.36 -17.76
CA GLY A 296 3.48 23.22 -18.51
C GLY A 296 3.39 21.89 -17.75
N ASP A 297 4.53 21.36 -17.33
CA ASP A 297 4.70 19.98 -16.83
C ASP A 297 5.20 19.95 -15.37
N ILE A 298 4.83 18.90 -14.62
CA ILE A 298 5.33 18.64 -13.27
C ILE A 298 6.55 17.69 -13.33
N PRO A 299 7.78 18.15 -13.05
CA PRO A 299 8.96 17.32 -13.13
C PRO A 299 9.08 16.37 -11.94
N LEU A 300 9.25 15.08 -12.22
CA LEU A 300 9.51 14.02 -11.24
C LEU A 300 10.89 13.41 -11.51
N GLY A 301 11.78 13.46 -10.51
CA GLY A 301 13.07 12.77 -10.58
C GLY A 301 12.91 11.25 -10.74
N ALA A 302 13.99 10.55 -11.08
CA ALA A 302 14.01 9.09 -11.12
C ALA A 302 13.59 8.51 -9.76
N GLY A 303 12.58 7.64 -9.75
CA GLY A 303 12.12 7.02 -8.51
C GLY A 303 11.50 7.98 -7.49
N ALA A 304 11.12 9.21 -7.89
CA ALA A 304 10.65 10.27 -7.00
C ALA A 304 9.12 10.35 -6.94
N ALA A 305 8.60 10.98 -5.88
CA ALA A 305 7.19 11.27 -5.72
C ALA A 305 6.95 12.75 -5.36
N ARG A 306 5.71 13.20 -5.58
CA ARG A 306 5.21 14.52 -5.18
C ARG A 306 3.81 14.41 -4.61
N VAL A 307 3.46 15.36 -3.76
CA VAL A 307 2.10 15.55 -3.28
C VAL A 307 1.72 17.02 -3.45
N LEU A 308 0.57 17.25 -4.07
CA LEU A 308 0.02 18.56 -4.35
C LEU A 308 -1.29 18.72 -3.59
N VAL A 309 -1.53 19.90 -3.03
CA VAL A 309 -2.89 20.34 -2.66
C VAL A 309 -3.48 21.12 -3.83
N LEU A 310 -4.74 20.85 -4.16
CA LEU A 310 -5.45 21.49 -5.27
C LEU A 310 -6.37 22.58 -4.72
N GLY A 311 -6.37 23.74 -5.37
CA GLY A 311 -7.23 24.89 -5.07
C GLY A 311 -8.55 24.88 -5.81
#